data_AF-A0A2T3G2C8-F1
#
_entry.id   AF-A0A2T3G2C8-F1
#
_cell.length_a   1.000
_cell.length_b   1.000
_cell.length_c   1.000
_cell.angle_alpha   90.00
_cell.angle_beta   90.00
_cell.angle_gamma   90.00
#
_symmetry.space_group_name_H-M   'P 1'
#
loop_
_entity.id
_entity.type
_entity.pdbx_description
1 polymer ?
#
loop_
_entity_poly.entity_id
_entity_poly.type
_entity_poly.pdbx_seq_one_letter_code
_entity_poly.pdbx_strand_id
1 'polypeptide(L)' 'MRSTYRNLQIIKHALQYYISRPDASEKDLAREKSLLERIEDEVEYYQKAYHIPKKRGGNK' A
#
# COMPACT_ATOMS: atom_id res chain seq x y z
N MET A 1 13.14 -8.30 8.26
CA MET A 1 11.70 -8.63 8.37
C MET A 1 10.86 -7.46 8.87
N ARG A 2 11.07 -6.94 10.10
CA ARG A 2 10.29 -5.80 10.64
C ARG A 2 10.39 -4.52 9.79
N SER A 3 11.56 -4.28 9.17
CA SER A 3 11.79 -3.18 8.23
C SER A 3 11.03 -3.36 6.92
N THR A 4 11.04 -4.55 6.31
CA THR A 4 10.39 -4.82 5.02
C THR A 4 8.89 -4.59 5.09
N TYR A 5 8.19 -5.19 6.05
CA TYR A 5 6.74 -4.99 6.21
C TYR A 5 6.37 -3.52 6.48
N ARG A 6 7.16 -2.85 7.32
CA ARG A 6 6.96 -1.42 7.61
C ARG A 6 7.16 -0.56 6.36
N ASN A 7 8.19 -0.85 5.56
CA ASN A 7 8.45 -0.15 4.31
C ASN A 7 7.29 -0.35 3.32
N LEU A 8 6.77 -1.57 3.19
CA LEU A 8 5.61 -1.85 2.34
C LEU A 8 4.37 -1.04 2.76
N GLN A 9 4.09 -0.93 4.07
CA GLN A 9 3.00 -0.08 4.56
C GLN A 9 3.22 1.41 4.23
N ILE A 10 4.45 1.91 4.38
CA ILE A 10 4.79 3.30 4.04
C ILE A 10 4.58 3.54 2.54
N ILE A 11 5.08 2.64 1.69
CA ILE A 11 4.93 2.72 0.24
C ILE A 11 3.45 2.67 -0.15
N LYS A 12 2.68 1.75 0.43
CA LYS A 12 1.22 1.67 0.21
C LYS A 12 0.53 3.01 0.51
N HIS A 13 0.81 3.61 1.66
CA HIS A 13 0.20 4.89 2.04
C HIS A 13 0.64 6.05 1.13
N ALA A 14 1.91 6.07 0.72
CA ALA A 14 2.40 7.07 -0.22
C ALA A 14 1.72 6.93 -1.59
N LEU A 15 1.56 5.72 -2.10
CA LEU A 15 0.87 5.46 -3.37
C LEU A 15 -0.61 5.82 -3.31
N GLN A 16 -1.31 5.48 -2.21
CA GLN A 16 -2.70 5.90 -1.99
C GLN A 16 -2.85 7.42 -2.04
N TYR A 17 -1.90 8.16 -1.44
CA TYR A 17 -1.88 9.62 -1.50
C TYR A 17 -1.62 10.11 -2.94
N TYR A 18 -0.61 9.58 -3.63
CA TYR A 18 -0.27 10.02 -4.99
C TYR A 18 -1.38 9.75 -6.00
N ILE A 19 -2.07 8.61 -5.92
CA ILE A 19 -3.18 8.29 -6.83
C ILE A 19 -4.36 9.26 -6.64
N SER A 20 -4.48 9.90 -5.48
CA SER A 20 -5.55 10.87 -5.18
C SER A 20 -5.20 12.32 -5.53
N ARG A 21 -3.99 12.61 -6.06
CA ARG A 21 -3.59 13.97 -6.38
C ARG A 21 -4.39 14.53 -7.58
N PRO A 22 -4.79 15.81 -7.56
CA PRO A 22 -5.67 16.39 -8.57
C PRO A 22 -5.03 16.49 -9.97
N ASP A 23 -3.70 16.61 -10.05
CA ASP A 23 -2.97 16.87 -11.31
C ASP A 23 -2.25 15.63 -11.86
N ALA A 24 -2.75 14.43 -11.56
CA ALA A 24 -2.12 13.19 -12.03
C ALA A 24 -2.48 12.89 -13.50
N SER A 25 -1.46 12.56 -14.29
CA SER A 25 -1.66 11.99 -15.63
C SER A 25 -2.28 10.59 -15.54
N GLU A 26 -3.22 10.26 -16.41
CA GLU A 26 -3.82 8.92 -16.49
C GLU A 26 -2.78 7.80 -16.62
N LYS A 27 -1.70 8.08 -17.36
CA LYS A 27 -0.59 7.13 -17.55
C LYS A 27 0.16 6.87 -16.25
N ASP A 28 0.37 7.90 -15.44
CA ASP A 28 1.02 7.78 -14.13
C ASP A 28 0.08 7.10 -13.14
N LEU A 29 -1.21 7.46 -13.14
CA LEU A 29 -2.24 6.80 -12.34
C LEU A 29 -2.32 5.30 -12.63
N ALA A 30 -2.27 4.88 -13.89
CA ALA A 30 -2.29 3.47 -14.26
C ALA A 30 -1.10 2.70 -13.68
N ARG A 31 0.11 3.28 -13.75
CA ARG A 31 1.32 2.68 -13.18
C ARG A 31 1.29 2.64 -11.66
N GLU A 32 0.86 3.72 -11.03
CA GLU A 32 0.78 3.83 -9.57
C GLU A 32 -0.27 2.88 -8.99
N LYS A 33 -1.44 2.75 -9.64
CA LYS A 33 -2.48 1.78 -9.26
C LYS A 33 -1.99 0.34 -9.36
N SER A 34 -1.35 -0.03 -10.48
CA SER A 34 -0.79 -1.37 -10.66
C SER A 34 0.30 -1.67 -9.61
N LEU A 35 1.13 -0.69 -9.27
CA LEU A 35 2.11 -0.84 -8.19
C LEU A 35 1.43 -0.97 -6.81
N LEU A 36 0.38 -0.18 -6.55
CA LEU A 36 -0.37 -0.25 -5.30
C LEU A 36 -0.95 -1.65 -5.08
N GLU A 37 -1.57 -2.25 -6.09
CA GLU A 37 -2.11 -3.62 -6.02
C GLU A 37 -1.02 -4.63 -5.63
N ARG A 38 0.15 -4.58 -6.28
CA ARG A 38 1.28 -5.47 -5.96
C ARG A 38 1.76 -5.30 -4.52
N ILE A 39 1.81 -4.07 -4.03
CA ILE A 39 2.22 -3.78 -2.65
C ILE A 39 1.15 -4.26 -1.66
N GLU A 40 -0.14 -4.14 -1.99
CA GLU A 40 -1.23 -4.67 -1.17
C GLU A 40 -1.19 -6.19 -1.06
N ASP A 41 -0.91 -6.89 -2.16
CA ASP A 41 -0.70 -8.35 -2.18
C ASP A 41 0.49 -8.77 -1.31
N GLU A 42 1.62 -8.08 -1.41
CA GLU A 42 2.78 -8.34 -0.56
C GLU A 42 2.46 -8.09 0.92
N VAL A 43 1.80 -6.97 1.24
CA VAL A 43 1.35 -6.68 2.60
C VAL A 43 0.45 -7.78 3.14
N GLU A 44 -0.49 -8.27 2.34
CA GLU A 44 -1.39 -9.35 2.73
C GLU A 44 -0.64 -10.68 2.94
N TYR A 45 0.32 -10.99 2.07
CA TYR A 45 1.20 -12.14 2.25
C TYR A 45 1.92 -12.08 3.60
N TYR A 46 2.55 -10.95 3.95
CA TYR A 46 3.20 -10.79 5.25
C TYR A 46 2.21 -10.85 6.42
N GLN A 47 0.99 -10.31 6.26
CA GLN A 47 -0.04 -10.43 7.29
C GLN A 47 -0.40 -11.89 7.58
N LYS A 48 -0.57 -12.70 6.54
CA LYS A 48 -0.86 -14.14 6.67
C LYS A 48 0.33 -14.91 7.21
N ALA A 49 1.51 -14.74 6.62
CA ALA A 49 2.71 -15.50 6.96
C ALA A 49 3.20 -15.28 8.41
N TYR A 50 2.99 -14.08 8.95
CA TYR A 50 3.46 -13.71 10.29
C TYR A 50 2.31 -13.45 11.28
N HIS A 51 1.08 -13.84 10.93
CA HIS A 51 -0.14 -13.62 11.75
C HIS A 51 -0.27 -12.17 12.25
N ILE A 52 0.15 -11.20 11.44
CA ILE A 52 0.07 -9.78 11.81
C ILE A 52 -1.40 -9.36 11.71
N PRO A 53 -2.02 -8.86 12.79
CA PRO A 53 -3.41 -8.44 12.76
C PRO A 53 -3.56 -7.29 11.76
N LYS A 54 -4.52 -7.43 10.84
CA LYS A 54 -4.92 -6.35 9.94
C LYS A 54 -5.48 -5.25 10.83
N LYS A 55 -4.76 -4.14 10.99
CA LYS A 55 -5.29 -2.94 11.65
C LYS A 55 -6.50 -2.49 10.83
N ARG A 56 -7.70 -2.89 11.27
CA ARG A 56 -8.94 -2.21 10.86
C ARG A 56 -8.73 -0.76 11.27
N GLY A 57 -8.79 0.15 10.30
CA GLY A 57 -8.53 1.58 10.54
C GLY A 57 -9.22 2.00 11.82
N GLY A 58 -8.47 2.60 12.75
CA GLY A 58 -9.08 3.32 13.84
C GLY A 58 -10.03 4.32 13.19
N ASN A 59 -11.32 4.15 13.45
CA ASN A 59 -12.28 5.19 13.16
C ASN A 59 -11.75 6.51 13.72
N LYS A 60 -11.92 7.56 12.93
CA LYS A 60 -11.78 8.96 13.34
C LYS A 60 -12.33 9.20 14.74
#